data_AF-A0A7Y2TRU5-F1
#
_entry.id   AF-A0A7Y2TRU5-F1
#
_cell.length_a   1.000
_cell.length_b   1.000
_cell.length_c   1.000
_cell.angle_alpha   90.00
_cell.angle_beta   90.00
_cell.angle_gamma   90.00
#
_symmetry.space_group_name_H-M   'P 1'
#
loop_
_entity.id
_entity.type
_entity.pdbx_description
1 polymer ?
#
loop_
_entity_poly.entity_id
_entity_poly.type
_entity_poly.pdbx_seq_one_letter_code
_entity_poly.pdbx_strand_id
1 'polypeptide(L)'
;MKSRTHKQDSLVIVYDAERLEQPGPECFDPAWWRERGALIGEAQGRGSAFFLETDFGPAVLRQYLRGGQAARVSRDRYLFTGFERSRPLAEFRVLARLAEDGLPVPWPLAALCRRDGPFYTGWLLTRRIAEALPLADRIDDRHDDSDLWLTVGATIRLFHEYGLV
;
A
#
# COMPACT_ATOMS: atom_id res chain seq x y z
N MET A 1 11.05 10.07 8.64
CA MET A 1 10.27 8.86 8.96
C MET A 1 11.13 7.93 9.79
N LYS A 2 10.62 7.46 10.94
CA LYS A 2 11.39 6.54 11.81
C LYS A 2 10.92 5.11 11.60
N SER A 3 11.45 4.45 10.57
CA SER A 3 11.12 3.04 10.30
C SER A 3 11.61 2.13 11.42
N ARG A 4 10.73 1.25 11.90
CA ARG A 4 11.06 0.15 12.82
C ARG A 4 10.58 -1.18 12.25
N THR A 5 11.30 -2.23 12.57
CA THR A 5 10.97 -3.60 12.17
C THR A 5 10.70 -4.45 13.39
N HIS A 6 9.54 -5.12 13.39
CA HIS A 6 9.16 -6.12 14.36
C HIS A 6 9.10 -7.49 13.67
N LYS A 7 9.74 -8.49 14.25
CA LYS A 7 9.76 -9.86 13.73
C LYS A 7 9.18 -10.79 14.79
N GLN A 8 8.25 -11.63 14.38
CA GLN A 8 7.61 -12.63 15.22
C GLN A 8 7.47 -13.91 14.40
N ASP A 9 8.04 -15.03 14.87
CA ASP A 9 7.97 -16.32 14.20
C ASP A 9 8.27 -16.26 12.68
N SER A 10 7.24 -16.49 11.86
CA SER A 10 7.30 -16.50 10.40
C SER A 10 6.89 -15.16 9.76
N LEU A 11 6.59 -14.11 10.52
CA LEU A 11 6.20 -12.80 10.02
C LEU A 11 7.18 -11.69 10.37
N VAL A 12 7.23 -10.68 9.49
CA VAL A 12 7.93 -9.41 9.70
C VAL A 12 6.97 -8.28 9.39
N ILE A 13 6.93 -7.31 10.28
CA ILE A 13 6.21 -6.04 10.13
C ILE A 13 7.24 -4.91 10.14
N VAL A 14 7.17 -4.03 9.15
CA VAL A 14 7.88 -2.75 9.14
C VAL A 14 6.84 -1.63 9.29
N TYR A 15 7.12 -0.62 10.10
CA TYR A 15 6.17 0.47 10.36
C TYR A 15 6.87 1.80 10.64
N ASP A 16 6.14 2.91 10.47
CA ASP A 16 6.58 4.24 10.84
C ASP A 16 6.27 4.54 12.31
N ALA A 17 7.31 4.49 13.15
CA ALA A 17 7.18 4.66 14.60
C ALA A 17 6.91 6.12 15.04
N GLU A 18 6.92 7.09 14.11
CA GLU A 18 6.48 8.46 14.41
C GLU A 18 4.95 8.60 14.35
N ARG A 19 4.26 7.68 13.68
CA ARG A 19 2.82 7.76 13.39
C ARG A 19 2.00 6.61 13.94
N LEU A 20 2.66 5.48 14.21
CA LEU A 20 2.04 4.27 14.72
C LEU A 20 2.83 3.74 15.91
N GLU A 21 2.09 3.36 16.95
CA GLU A 21 2.58 2.37 17.90
C GLU A 21 2.80 1.03 17.18
N GLN A 22 3.61 0.14 17.77
CA GLN A 22 3.96 -1.13 17.14
C GLN A 22 2.68 -1.92 16.76
N PRO A 23 2.37 -2.08 15.47
CA PRO A 23 1.15 -2.74 15.06
C PRO A 23 1.30 -4.25 15.18
N GLY A 24 0.24 -4.91 15.64
CA GLY A 24 0.14 -6.37 15.65
C GLY A 24 -0.25 -6.94 14.28
N PRO A 25 -0.11 -8.27 14.08
CA PRO A 25 -0.53 -8.94 12.85
C PRO A 25 -2.01 -8.73 12.51
N GLU A 26 -2.86 -8.56 13.51
CA GLU A 26 -4.30 -8.32 13.41
C GLU A 26 -4.66 -7.01 12.68
N CYS A 27 -3.78 -6.00 12.70
CA CYS A 27 -3.95 -4.77 11.91
C CYS A 27 -3.94 -5.03 10.40
N PHE A 28 -3.50 -6.20 9.95
CA PHE A 28 -3.47 -6.61 8.55
C PHE A 28 -4.59 -7.61 8.21
N ASP A 29 -5.64 -7.65 9.04
CA ASP A 29 -6.87 -8.41 8.80
C ASP A 29 -8.06 -7.44 8.64
N PRO A 30 -8.72 -7.37 7.48
CA PRO A 30 -9.91 -6.55 7.29
C PRO A 30 -11.06 -6.89 8.25
N ALA A 31 -11.18 -8.14 8.72
CA ALA A 31 -12.21 -8.54 9.68
C ALA A 31 -12.02 -7.83 11.03
N TRP A 32 -10.78 -7.70 11.49
CA TRP A 32 -10.42 -7.03 12.75
C TRP A 32 -10.86 -5.56 12.77
N TRP A 33 -10.71 -4.86 11.64
CA TRP A 33 -11.17 -3.48 11.47
C TRP A 33 -12.69 -3.37 11.34
N ARG A 34 -13.33 -4.33 10.68
CA ARG A 34 -14.81 -4.38 10.57
C ARG A 34 -15.46 -4.52 11.94
N GLU A 35 -14.95 -5.41 12.79
CA GLU A 35 -15.44 -5.62 14.16
C GLU A 35 -15.32 -4.36 15.03
N ARG A 36 -14.37 -3.48 14.71
CA ARG A 36 -14.15 -2.19 15.39
C ARG A 36 -14.94 -1.03 14.79
N GLY A 37 -15.74 -1.28 13.75
CA GLY A 37 -16.46 -0.23 13.02
C GLY A 37 -15.56 0.72 12.22
N ALA A 38 -14.29 0.36 12.04
CA ALA A 38 -13.29 1.17 11.35
C ALA A 38 -13.27 0.93 9.83
N LEU A 39 -13.78 -0.20 9.35
CA LEU A 39 -13.86 -0.50 7.92
C LEU A 39 -15.04 0.25 7.28
N ILE A 40 -14.74 1.28 6.48
CA ILE A 40 -15.75 2.14 5.85
C ILE A 40 -16.03 1.82 4.38
N GLY A 41 -15.19 1.01 3.74
CA GLY A 41 -15.42 0.60 2.36
C GLY A 41 -14.36 -0.34 1.79
N GLU A 42 -14.65 -0.89 0.62
CA GLU A 42 -13.73 -1.71 -0.17
C GLU A 42 -13.74 -1.21 -1.61
N ALA A 43 -12.56 -1.01 -2.19
CA ALA A 43 -12.43 -0.63 -3.59
C ALA A 43 -12.86 -1.80 -4.50
N GLN A 44 -13.73 -1.54 -5.46
CA GLN A 44 -14.10 -2.51 -6.48
C GLN A 44 -13.04 -2.54 -7.59
N GLY A 45 -12.44 -3.70 -7.88
CA GLY A 45 -11.53 -3.85 -9.03
C GLY A 45 -10.32 -4.78 -8.85
N ARG A 46 -9.18 -4.42 -9.47
CA ARG A 46 -7.94 -5.23 -9.57
C ARG A 46 -7.09 -5.23 -8.28
N GLY A 47 -7.71 -5.57 -7.15
CA GLY A 47 -7.04 -5.76 -5.86
C GLY A 47 -7.93 -5.38 -4.69
N SER A 48 -7.84 -6.12 -3.60
CA SER A 48 -8.59 -5.84 -2.37
C SER A 48 -7.91 -4.70 -1.62
N ALA A 49 -8.45 -3.49 -1.77
CA ALA A 49 -8.09 -2.32 -0.98
C ALA A 49 -9.26 -1.94 -0.07
N PHE A 50 -8.99 -1.82 1.22
CA PHE A 50 -9.96 -1.56 2.27
C PHE A 50 -9.73 -0.16 2.80
N PHE A 51 -10.77 0.67 2.80
CA PHE A 51 -10.75 2.01 3.34
C PHE A 51 -11.09 1.96 4.82
N LEU A 52 -10.26 2.59 5.64
CA LEU A 52 -10.33 2.53 7.09
C LEU A 52 -10.41 3.94 7.67
N GLU A 53 -11.24 4.11 8.70
CA GLU A 53 -11.19 5.24 9.63
C GLU A 53 -10.58 4.74 10.93
N THR A 54 -9.40 5.25 11.28
CA THR A 54 -8.60 4.76 12.41
C THR A 54 -8.21 5.90 13.34
N ASP A 55 -7.75 5.59 14.54
CA ASP A 55 -7.32 6.61 15.51
C ASP A 55 -6.12 7.44 15.03
N PHE A 56 -5.34 6.92 14.07
CA PHE A 56 -4.23 7.62 13.41
C PHE A 56 -4.64 8.27 12.08
N GLY A 57 -5.95 8.37 11.83
CA GLY A 57 -6.58 9.01 10.68
C GLY A 57 -7.02 8.05 9.57
N PRO A 58 -7.56 8.60 8.46
CA PRO A 58 -8.00 7.79 7.32
C PRO A 58 -6.84 7.00 6.70
N ALA A 59 -7.06 5.70 6.50
CA ALA A 59 -6.06 4.78 5.99
C ALA A 59 -6.60 3.85 4.90
N VAL A 60 -5.69 3.23 4.16
CA VAL A 60 -5.99 2.21 3.15
C VAL A 60 -5.14 0.98 3.44
N LEU A 61 -5.80 -0.15 3.68
CA LEU A 61 -5.18 -1.46 3.83
C LEU A 61 -5.29 -2.23 2.52
N ARG A 62 -4.16 -2.73 2.02
CA ARG A 62 -4.07 -3.43 0.73
C ARG A 62 -3.45 -4.80 0.91
N GLN A 63 -4.10 -5.82 0.35
CA GLN A 63 -3.50 -7.14 0.19
C GLN A 63 -2.71 -7.22 -1.12
N TYR A 64 -1.52 -7.80 -1.08
CA TYR A 64 -0.79 -8.11 -2.32
C TYR A 64 -1.38 -9.33 -3.01
N LEU A 65 -2.13 -9.08 -4.08
CA LEU A 65 -2.70 -10.12 -4.93
C LEU A 65 -1.99 -10.14 -6.29
N ARG A 66 -1.84 -11.33 -6.86
CA ARG A 66 -1.40 -11.54 -8.24
C ARG A 66 -2.57 -11.29 -9.19
N GLY A 67 -2.27 -10.69 -10.33
CA GLY A 67 -3.17 -10.59 -11.47
C GLY A 67 -2.82 -11.60 -12.57
N GLY A 68 -3.62 -11.63 -13.62
CA GLY A 68 -3.35 -12.40 -14.84
C GLY A 68 -3.38 -13.92 -14.63
N GLN A 69 -2.72 -14.66 -15.54
CA GLN A 69 -2.75 -16.13 -15.52
C GLN A 69 -2.13 -16.74 -14.25
N ALA A 70 -1.14 -16.07 -13.65
CA ALA A 70 -0.53 -16.50 -12.39
C ALA A 70 -1.54 -16.56 -11.23
N ALA A 71 -2.55 -15.67 -11.23
CA ALA A 71 -3.60 -15.64 -10.21
C ALA A 71 -4.48 -16.90 -10.20
N ARG A 72 -4.56 -17.63 -11.33
CA ARG A 72 -5.29 -18.91 -11.42
C ARG A 72 -4.60 -20.05 -10.68
N VAL A 73 -3.27 -19.96 -10.52
CA VAL A 73 -2.46 -20.97 -9.82
C VAL A 73 -2.23 -20.57 -8.37
N SER A 74 -1.94 -19.28 -8.14
CA SER A 74 -1.80 -18.72 -6.79
C SER A 74 -2.21 -17.27 -6.79
N ARG A 75 -3.21 -16.92 -5.97
CA ARG A 75 -3.74 -15.56 -5.94
C ARG A 75 -2.94 -14.62 -5.05
N ASP A 76 -2.41 -15.10 -3.93
CA ASP A 76 -1.84 -14.27 -2.86
C ASP A 76 -0.47 -14.76 -2.37
N ARG A 77 0.03 -15.90 -2.86
CA ARG A 77 1.31 -16.48 -2.43
C ARG A 77 2.45 -16.21 -3.40
N TYR A 78 3.60 -15.89 -2.84
CA TYR A 78 4.83 -15.55 -3.55
C TYR A 78 5.99 -16.38 -3.08
N LEU A 79 6.91 -16.79 -3.97
CA LEU A 79 8.10 -17.52 -3.56
C LEU A 79 8.93 -16.68 -2.58
N PHE A 80 9.23 -17.25 -1.43
CA PHE A 80 9.96 -16.55 -0.39
C PHE A 80 11.47 -16.64 -0.65
N THR A 81 12.09 -15.48 -0.86
CA THR A 81 13.54 -15.34 -1.08
C THR A 81 14.22 -14.46 -0.04
N GLY A 82 13.51 -14.14 1.06
CA GLY A 82 13.94 -13.24 2.13
C GLY A 82 12.94 -12.12 2.39
N PHE A 83 12.83 -11.69 3.65
CA PHE A 83 11.89 -10.64 4.06
C PHE A 83 12.18 -9.30 3.38
N GLU A 84 13.45 -8.89 3.33
CA GLU A 84 13.86 -7.63 2.68
C GLU A 84 13.50 -7.59 1.19
N ARG A 85 13.47 -8.74 0.53
CA ARG A 85 13.13 -8.89 -0.89
C ARG A 85 11.63 -9.06 -1.13
N SER A 86 10.82 -9.18 -0.06
CA SER A 86 9.38 -9.27 -0.19
C SER A 86 8.82 -7.95 -0.70
N ARG A 87 7.89 -8.03 -1.66
CA ARG A 87 7.20 -6.87 -2.21
C ARG A 87 6.66 -5.87 -1.17
N PRO A 88 5.94 -6.28 -0.10
CA PRO A 88 5.45 -5.34 0.93
C PRO A 88 6.56 -4.48 1.54
N LEU A 89 7.69 -5.10 1.91
CA LEU A 89 8.81 -4.38 2.56
C LEU A 89 9.60 -3.53 1.57
N ALA A 90 9.75 -3.99 0.31
CA ALA A 90 10.36 -3.19 -0.73
C ALA A 90 9.51 -1.94 -1.06
N GLU A 91 8.20 -2.12 -1.24
CA GLU A 91 7.26 -1.02 -1.54
C GLU A 91 7.15 -0.03 -0.38
N PHE A 92 7.12 -0.50 0.88
CA PHE A 92 7.18 0.37 2.06
C PHE A 92 8.41 1.28 2.04
N ARG A 93 9.61 0.72 1.76
CA ARG A 93 10.86 1.50 1.72
C ARG A 93 10.88 2.51 0.59
N VAL A 94 10.38 2.15 -0.59
CA VAL A 94 10.27 3.06 -1.73
C VAL A 94 9.29 4.19 -1.41
N LEU A 95 8.08 3.87 -0.93
CA LEU A 95 7.09 4.88 -0.55
C LEU A 95 7.61 5.80 0.57
N ALA A 96 8.35 5.25 1.53
CA ALA A 96 8.91 6.01 2.64
C ALA A 96 9.87 7.08 2.13
N ARG A 97 10.82 6.67 1.28
CA ARG A 97 11.77 7.58 0.66
C ARG A 97 11.08 8.65 -0.18
N LEU A 98 10.16 8.27 -1.06
CA LEU A 98 9.43 9.22 -1.90
C LEU A 98 8.57 10.20 -1.08
N ALA A 99 7.98 9.74 0.03
CA ALA A 99 7.22 10.59 0.93
C ALA A 99 8.11 11.58 1.70
N GLU A 100 9.29 11.14 2.16
CA GLU A 100 10.30 12.00 2.79
C GLU A 100 10.85 13.05 1.82
N ASP A 101 10.99 12.68 0.54
CA ASP A 101 11.40 13.55 -0.55
C ASP A 101 10.26 14.49 -1.04
N GLY A 102 9.06 14.38 -0.46
CA GLY A 102 7.92 15.27 -0.72
C GLY A 102 7.13 14.97 -1.99
N LEU A 103 7.29 13.78 -2.59
CA LEU A 103 6.53 13.39 -3.79
C LEU A 103 5.07 13.07 -3.43
N PRO A 104 4.14 13.18 -4.41
CA PRO A 104 2.72 12.93 -4.20
C PRO A 104 2.42 11.43 -4.13
N VAL A 105 2.91 10.77 -3.09
CA VAL A 105 2.66 9.36 -2.76
C VAL A 105 1.88 9.25 -1.46
N PRO A 106 1.12 8.15 -1.24
CA PRO A 106 0.51 7.92 0.05
C PRO A 106 1.59 7.64 1.09
N TRP A 107 1.47 8.24 2.28
CA TRP A 107 2.41 7.99 3.37
C TRP A 107 2.31 6.53 3.82
N PRO A 108 3.39 5.73 3.78
CA PRO A 108 3.35 4.34 4.22
C PRO A 108 3.31 4.29 5.75
N LEU A 109 2.34 3.56 6.29
CA LEU A 109 2.14 3.44 7.73
C LEU A 109 2.77 2.15 8.25
N ALA A 110 2.46 1.01 7.63
CA ALA A 110 3.06 -0.27 7.96
C ALA A 110 2.99 -1.25 6.79
N ALA A 111 3.85 -2.26 6.77
CA ALA A 111 3.79 -3.36 5.83
C ALA A 111 4.09 -4.68 6.53
N LEU A 112 3.41 -5.74 6.13
CA LEU A 112 3.56 -7.08 6.69
C LEU A 112 3.97 -8.06 5.59
N CYS A 113 4.93 -8.92 5.91
CA CYS A 113 5.26 -10.12 5.16
C CYS A 113 5.14 -11.33 6.09
N ARG A 114 4.24 -12.27 5.78
CA ARG A 114 4.09 -13.53 6.51
C ARG A 114 4.56 -14.68 5.64
N ARG A 115 5.61 -15.37 6.08
CA ARG A 115 6.13 -16.57 5.44
C ARG A 115 5.28 -17.78 5.82
N ASP A 116 4.98 -18.59 4.82
CA ASP A 116 4.31 -19.88 4.92
C ASP A 116 5.07 -20.91 4.07
N GLY A 117 5.93 -21.69 4.72
CA GLY A 117 6.83 -22.64 4.07
C GLY A 117 7.76 -21.98 3.01
N PRO A 118 7.72 -22.41 1.74
CA PRO A 118 8.50 -21.81 0.65
C PRO A 118 7.84 -20.54 0.07
N PHE A 119 6.68 -20.14 0.58
CA PHE A 119 5.93 -18.99 0.09
C PHE A 119 5.79 -17.89 1.15
N TYR A 120 5.25 -16.74 0.75
CA TYR A 120 4.80 -15.68 1.64
C TYR A 120 3.54 -15.00 1.11
N THR A 121 2.78 -14.40 2.02
CA THR A 121 1.71 -13.43 1.74
C THR A 121 2.10 -12.06 2.31
N GLY A 122 1.48 -10.98 1.81
CA GLY A 122 1.84 -9.64 2.24
C GLY A 122 0.70 -8.64 2.21
N TRP A 123 0.88 -7.60 3.03
CA TRP A 123 -0.05 -6.49 3.16
C TRP A 123 0.70 -5.16 3.27
N LEU A 124 0.04 -4.09 2.87
CA LEU A 124 0.51 -2.71 3.02
C LEU A 124 -0.61 -1.83 3.58
N LEU A 125 -0.30 -1.07 4.61
CA LEU A 125 -1.15 -0.06 5.21
C LEU A 125 -0.55 1.31 4.90
N THR A 126 -1.36 2.20 4.35
CA THR A 126 -0.95 3.56 3.97
C THR A 126 -1.98 4.59 4.44
N ARG A 127 -1.60 5.86 4.56
CA ARG A 127 -2.58 6.94 4.70
C ARG A 127 -3.41 7.05 3.43
N ARG A 128 -4.70 7.34 3.60
CA ARG A 128 -5.57 7.68 2.48
C ARG A 128 -5.18 9.07 1.96
N ILE A 129 -5.04 9.20 0.65
CA ILE A 129 -4.96 10.51 0.00
C ILE A 129 -6.38 11.10 0.02
N ALA A 130 -6.54 12.22 0.72
CA ALA A 130 -7.83 12.91 0.83
C ALA A 130 -8.30 13.36 -0.56
N GLU A 131 -9.60 13.23 -0.82
CA GLU A 131 -10.26 13.73 -2.04
C GLU A 131 -9.67 13.20 -3.36
N ALA A 132 -8.90 12.10 -3.30
CA ALA A 132 -8.34 11.48 -4.49
C ALA A 132 -9.45 10.77 -5.30
N LEU A 133 -9.53 11.12 -6.58
CA LEU A 133 -10.38 10.45 -7.57
C LEU A 133 -9.50 9.61 -8.50
N PRO A 134 -9.92 8.38 -8.86
CA PRO A 134 -9.28 7.64 -9.94
C PRO A 134 -9.22 8.49 -11.21
N LEU A 135 -8.09 8.43 -11.92
CA LEU A 135 -7.91 9.20 -13.15
C LEU A 135 -8.96 8.82 -14.22
N ALA A 136 -9.37 7.54 -14.27
CA ALA A 136 -10.42 7.07 -15.17
C ALA A 136 -11.74 7.85 -14.96
N ASP A 137 -12.18 7.96 -13.70
CA ASP A 137 -13.39 8.69 -13.33
C ASP A 137 -13.27 10.20 -13.61
N ARG A 138 -12.04 10.75 -13.62
CA ARG A 138 -11.78 12.16 -13.89
C ARG A 138 -11.68 12.47 -15.39
N ILE A 139 -11.30 11.51 -16.23
CA ILE A 139 -11.10 11.70 -17.67
C ILE A 139 -12.43 11.75 -18.41
N ASP A 140 -13.45 10.99 -17.98
CA ASP A 140 -14.75 10.95 -18.67
C ASP A 140 -15.35 12.36 -18.85
N ASP A 141 -15.17 13.26 -17.87
CA ASP A 141 -15.64 14.65 -17.93
C ASP A 141 -14.61 15.65 -18.49
N ARG A 142 -13.32 15.27 -18.58
CA ARG A 142 -12.20 16.20 -18.85
C ARG A 142 -11.19 15.69 -19.88
N HIS A 143 -11.64 14.83 -20.79
CA HIS A 143 -10.81 14.21 -21.83
C HIS A 143 -9.96 15.22 -22.60
N ASP A 144 -10.53 16.37 -22.96
CA ASP A 144 -9.87 17.41 -23.77
C ASP A 144 -9.13 18.47 -22.93
N ASP A 145 -9.02 18.28 -21.60
CA ASP A 145 -8.33 19.24 -20.75
C ASP A 145 -6.81 19.10 -20.85
N SER A 146 -6.19 20.00 -21.61
CA SER A 146 -4.74 20.08 -21.78
C SER A 146 -3.99 20.31 -20.47
N ASP A 147 -4.56 21.06 -19.52
CA ASP A 147 -3.90 21.37 -18.24
C ASP A 147 -3.80 20.12 -17.36
N LEU A 148 -4.83 19.27 -17.37
CA LEU A 148 -4.80 17.96 -16.71
C LEU A 148 -3.67 17.10 -17.26
N TRP A 149 -3.56 16.98 -18.59
CA TRP A 149 -2.55 16.14 -19.22
C TRP A 149 -1.13 16.65 -18.97
N LEU A 150 -0.91 17.96 -19.03
CA LEU A 150 0.37 18.57 -18.67
C LEU A 150 0.74 18.30 -17.21
N THR A 151 -0.23 18.42 -16.29
CA THR A 151 -0.02 18.12 -14.86
C THR A 151 0.33 16.65 -14.63
N VAL A 152 -0.37 15.72 -15.28
CA VAL A 152 -0.07 14.28 -15.22
C VAL A 152 1.33 14.01 -15.76
N GLY A 153 1.67 14.56 -16.93
CA GLY A 153 2.99 14.40 -17.54
C GLY A 153 4.13 14.95 -16.67
N ALA A 154 3.95 16.14 -16.10
CA ALA A 154 4.91 16.74 -15.17
C ALA A 154 5.07 15.89 -13.89
N THR A 155 3.98 15.33 -13.38
CA THR A 155 4.01 14.43 -12.22
C THR A 155 4.78 13.15 -12.54
N ILE A 156 4.52 12.50 -13.68
CA ILE A 156 5.25 11.30 -14.10
C ILE A 156 6.75 11.59 -14.24
N ARG A 157 7.10 12.72 -14.87
CA ARG A 157 8.49 13.16 -14.98
C ARG A 157 9.14 13.35 -13.62
N LEU A 158 8.45 13.96 -12.66
CA LEU A 158 8.95 14.11 -11.29
C LEU A 158 9.33 12.74 -10.69
N PHE A 159 8.50 11.70 -10.85
CA PHE A 159 8.85 10.36 -10.37
C PHE A 159 10.09 9.77 -11.08
N HIS A 160 10.21 9.99 -12.40
CA HIS A 160 11.38 9.56 -13.18
C HIS A 160 12.68 10.23 -12.71
N GLU A 161 12.62 11.52 -12.34
CA GLU A 161 13.77 12.27 -11.78
C GLU A 161 14.24 11.67 -10.43
N TYR A 162 13.37 10.98 -9.70
CA TYR A 162 13.69 10.24 -8.47
C TYR A 162 14.04 8.76 -8.72
N GLY A 163 14.17 8.34 -9.98
CA GLY A 163 14.57 6.99 -10.37
C GLY A 163 13.46 5.94 -10.27
N LEU A 164 12.20 6.35 -10.11
CA LEU A 164 11.03 5.47 -10.21
C LEU A 164 10.53 5.51 -11.65
N VAL A 165 10.41 4.36 -12.32
CA VAL A 165 10.03 4.25 -13.74
C VAL A 165 8.81 3.36 -13.94
#